data_AF-A0A4Q3JHX9-F1
#
_entry.id   AF-A0A4Q3JHX9-F1
#
_cell.length_a   1.000
_cell.length_b   1.000
_cell.length_c   1.000
_cell.angle_alpha   90.00
_cell.angle_beta   90.00
_cell.angle_gamma   90.00
#
_symmetry.space_group_name_H-M   'P 1'
#
loop_
_entity.id
_entity.type
_entity.pdbx_description
1 polymer ?
#
loop_
_entity_poly.entity_id
_entity_poly.type
_entity_poly.pdbx_seq_one_letter_code
_entity_poly.pdbx_strand_id
1 'polypeptide(L)'
;MATTAHLHPEGRPAAARVDYLVDENGQKLDVPDDSEITVTDDIERSVGATSPTSWWQMGLIGLGIVAFILLMLQIFNGTPGTDVQPGTPVAVVETPAN
;
A
#
# COMPACT_ATOMS: atom_id res chain seq x y z
N MET A 1 32.07 -6.24 -24.46
CA MET A 1 32.15 -4.78 -24.26
C MET A 1 31.73 -4.51 -22.82
N ALA A 2 32.67 -4.15 -21.95
CA ALA A 2 32.39 -3.91 -20.54
C ALA A 2 32.09 -2.41 -20.33
N THR A 3 30.92 -2.09 -19.81
CA THR A 3 30.58 -0.75 -19.31
C THR A 3 31.38 -0.50 -18.04
N THR A 4 32.39 0.35 -18.12
CA THR A 4 33.13 0.81 -16.95
C THR A 4 32.23 1.75 -16.16
N ALA A 5 31.61 1.25 -15.09
CA ALA A 5 30.97 2.12 -14.10
C ALA A 5 32.07 2.94 -13.42
N HIS A 6 32.16 4.23 -13.75
CA HIS A 6 33.00 5.14 -12.99
C HIS A 6 32.35 5.32 -11.62
N LEU A 7 32.96 4.72 -10.60
CA LEU A 7 32.54 4.87 -9.21
C LEU A 7 33.33 6.02 -8.57
N HIS A 8 32.69 6.77 -7.67
CA HIS A 8 33.38 7.69 -6.76
C HIS A 8 34.20 6.88 -5.74
N PRO A 9 35.32 7.41 -5.18
CA PRO A 9 36.15 6.69 -4.20
C PRO A 9 35.39 6.20 -2.96
N GLU A 10 34.24 6.80 -2.68
CA GLU A 10 33.32 6.47 -1.57
C GLU A 10 32.21 5.46 -1.96
N GLY A 11 32.30 4.79 -3.11
CA GLY A 11 31.35 3.75 -3.52
C GLY A 11 29.96 4.24 -3.96
N ARG A 12 29.74 5.55 -4.04
CA ARG A 12 28.51 6.16 -4.57
C ARG A 12 28.51 6.13 -6.10
N PRO A 13 27.33 5.98 -6.75
CA PRO A 13 27.22 6.12 -8.21
C PRO A 13 27.78 7.49 -8.63
N ALA A 14 28.62 7.54 -9.66
CA ALA A 14 29.07 8.84 -10.16
C ALA A 14 27.86 9.69 -10.56
N ALA A 15 27.81 10.93 -10.05
CA ALA A 15 26.78 11.89 -10.41
C ALA A 15 26.73 12.06 -11.94
N ALA A 16 25.52 12.05 -12.50
CA ALA A 16 25.33 12.25 -13.92
C ALA A 16 25.76 13.67 -14.32
N ARG A 17 26.65 13.80 -15.31
CA ARG A 17 27.01 15.09 -15.89
C ARG A 17 26.00 15.47 -16.97
N VAL A 18 25.28 16.55 -16.77
CA VAL A 18 24.26 17.05 -17.71
C VAL A 18 24.51 18.53 -18.00
N ASP A 19 24.22 18.97 -19.23
CA ASP A 19 24.48 20.35 -19.68
C ASP A 19 23.52 21.38 -19.04
N TYR A 20 22.28 20.95 -18.76
CA TYR A 20 21.27 21.74 -18.07
C TYR A 20 20.20 20.83 -17.48
N LEU A 21 19.47 21.36 -16.49
CA LEU A 21 18.37 20.68 -15.82
C LEU A 21 17.07 21.35 -16.22
N VAL A 22 16.02 20.54 -16.30
CA VAL A 22 14.69 21.00 -16.69
C VAL A 22 13.70 20.53 -15.62
N ASP A 23 12.82 21.43 -15.18
CA ASP A 23 11.74 21.13 -14.24
C ASP A 23 10.54 20.43 -14.92
N GLU A 24 9.54 20.04 -14.14
CA GLU A 24 8.30 19.42 -14.64
C GLU A 24 7.46 20.33 -15.57
N ASN A 25 7.78 21.63 -15.60
CA ASN A 25 7.11 22.64 -16.42
C ASN A 25 7.93 22.99 -17.68
N GLY A 26 9.07 22.33 -17.91
CA GLY A 26 9.95 22.59 -19.05
C GLY A 26 10.88 23.80 -18.88
N GLN A 27 10.99 24.36 -17.68
CA GLN A 27 11.85 25.51 -17.37
C GLN A 27 13.27 25.04 -17.05
N LYS A 28 14.29 25.79 -17.51
CA LYS A 28 15.68 25.52 -17.15
C LYS A 28 15.91 25.92 -15.69
N LEU A 29 16.40 24.98 -14.89
CA LEU A 29 16.77 25.23 -13.51
C LEU A 29 18.16 25.89 -13.46
N ASP A 30 18.27 27.02 -12.77
CA ASP A 30 19.55 27.67 -12.48
C ASP A 30 20.14 27.02 -11.23
N VAL A 31 21.21 26.23 -11.43
CA VAL A 31 21.88 25.49 -10.36
C VAL A 31 23.34 25.94 -10.37
N PRO A 32 23.94 26.24 -9.20
CA PRO A 32 25.34 26.63 -9.12
C PRO A 32 26.25 25.65 -9.85
N ASP A 33 27.24 26.20 -10.56
CA ASP A 33 28.28 25.41 -11.22
C ASP A 33 28.95 24.49 -10.17
N ASP A 34 29.12 23.22 -10.52
CA ASP A 34 29.67 22.14 -9.68
C ASP A 34 28.80 21.64 -8.51
N SER A 35 27.50 21.96 -8.47
CA SER A 35 26.58 21.36 -7.48
C SER A 35 26.35 19.86 -7.73
N GLU A 36 26.59 19.03 -6.72
CA GLU A 36 26.24 17.60 -6.75
C GLU A 36 24.73 17.44 -6.59
N ILE A 37 24.05 16.97 -7.64
CA ILE A 37 22.62 16.66 -7.57
C ILE A 37 22.44 15.25 -7.04
N THR A 38 21.91 15.17 -5.83
CA THR A 38 21.48 13.92 -5.21
C THR A 38 20.00 13.67 -5.46
N VAL A 39 19.63 12.40 -5.58
CA VAL A 39 18.23 11.98 -5.50
C VAL A 39 17.70 12.39 -4.12
N THR A 40 16.50 12.96 -4.06
CA THR A 40 15.89 13.37 -2.79
C THR A 40 15.21 12.18 -2.13
N ASP A 41 15.41 12.01 -0.82
CA ASP A 41 14.80 10.93 -0.02
C ASP A 41 13.28 11.16 0.21
N ASP A 42 12.74 12.33 -0.11
CA ASP A 42 11.30 12.64 0.06
C ASP A 42 10.39 11.74 -0.80
N ILE A 43 10.92 11.19 -1.90
CA ILE A 43 10.19 10.19 -2.70
C ILE A 43 10.00 8.92 -1.86
N GLU A 44 11.01 8.46 -1.13
CA GLU A 44 10.93 7.25 -0.32
C GLU A 44 9.91 7.38 0.82
N ARG A 45 9.81 8.58 1.42
CA ARG A 45 8.83 8.87 2.47
C ARG A 45 7.40 8.89 1.92
N SER A 46 7.20 9.47 0.76
CA SER A 46 5.88 9.55 0.09
C SER A 46 5.44 8.19 -0.46
N VAL A 47 6.37 7.42 -1.03
CA VAL A 47 6.17 6.05 -1.47
C VAL A 47 5.89 5.13 -0.29
N GLY A 48 6.59 5.31 0.84
CA GLY A 48 6.35 4.53 2.07
C GLY A 48 4.94 4.74 2.63
N ALA A 49 4.47 5.98 2.66
CA ALA A 49 3.14 6.33 3.15
C ALA A 49 2.00 5.78 2.27
N THR A 50 2.19 5.77 0.94
CA THR A 50 1.23 5.24 -0.05
C THR A 50 1.48 3.79 -0.44
N SER A 51 2.50 3.15 0.16
CA SER A 51 2.88 1.79 -0.19
C SER A 51 1.76 0.80 0.10
N PRO A 52 1.67 -0.29 -0.68
CA PRO A 52 0.71 -1.35 -0.45
C PRO A 52 0.64 -1.84 1.00
N THR A 53 1.79 -1.93 1.65
CA THR A 53 1.94 -2.39 3.03
C THR A 53 1.31 -1.43 4.05
N SER A 54 1.51 -0.12 3.88
CA SER A 54 1.00 0.91 4.80
C SER A 54 -0.54 0.96 4.80
N TRP A 55 -1.15 1.01 3.61
CA TRP A 55 -2.62 1.07 3.53
C TRP A 55 -3.27 -0.24 3.97
N TRP A 56 -2.67 -1.40 3.67
CA TRP A 56 -3.15 -2.68 4.16
C TRP A 56 -3.06 -2.79 5.68
N GLN A 57 -1.97 -2.32 6.29
CA GLN A 57 -1.83 -2.31 7.74
C GLN A 57 -2.93 -1.45 8.38
N MET A 58 -3.12 -0.22 7.91
CA MET A 58 -4.19 0.65 8.40
C MET A 58 -5.58 0.03 8.16
N GLY A 59 -5.80 -0.59 7.01
CA GLY A 59 -7.04 -1.29 6.66
C GLY A 59 -7.34 -2.47 7.58
N LEU A 60 -6.35 -3.33 7.88
CA LEU A 60 -6.50 -4.48 8.77
C LEU A 60 -6.77 -4.05 10.22
N ILE A 61 -6.10 -2.99 10.68
CA ILE A 61 -6.37 -2.41 12.00
C ILE A 61 -7.82 -1.91 12.05
N GLY A 62 -8.26 -1.14 11.05
CA GLY A 62 -9.63 -0.66 10.95
C GLY A 62 -10.67 -1.79 10.90
N LEU A 63 -10.44 -2.80 10.07
CA LEU A 63 -11.30 -3.98 9.96
C LEU A 63 -11.39 -4.75 11.28
N GLY A 64 -10.25 -4.93 11.97
CA GLY A 64 -10.18 -5.58 13.27
C GLY A 64 -11.02 -4.85 14.32
N ILE A 65 -10.99 -3.52 14.33
CA ILE A 65 -11.81 -2.69 15.24
C ILE A 65 -13.30 -2.89 14.95
N VAL A 66 -13.72 -2.83 13.68
CA VAL A 66 -15.13 -3.02 13.30
C VAL A 66 -15.61 -4.42 13.68
N ALA A 67 -14.85 -5.45 13.33
CA ALA A 67 -15.17 -6.83 13.67
C ALA A 67 -15.28 -7.03 15.19
N PHE A 68 -14.38 -6.44 15.97
CA PHE A 68 -14.39 -6.50 17.43
C PHE A 68 -15.63 -5.84 18.03
N ILE A 69 -15.99 -4.63 17.57
CA ILE A 69 -17.20 -3.93 18.03
C ILE A 69 -18.44 -4.75 17.70
N LEU A 70 -18.55 -5.24 16.46
CA LEU A 70 -19.67 -6.09 16.05
C LEU A 70 -19.74 -7.35 16.89
N LEU A 71 -18.62 -8.03 17.14
CA LEU A 71 -18.57 -9.24 17.96
C LEU A 71 -19.03 -8.96 19.41
N MET A 72 -18.58 -7.85 20.01
CA MET A 72 -19.05 -7.45 21.34
C MET A 72 -20.55 -7.20 21.35
N LEU A 73 -21.08 -6.48 20.35
CA LEU A 73 -22.52 -6.27 20.21
C LEU A 73 -23.28 -7.60 20.02
N GLN A 74 -22.71 -8.57 19.29
CA GLN A 74 -23.31 -9.90 19.11
C GLN A 74 -23.34 -10.71 20.41
N ILE A 75 -22.30 -10.61 21.25
CA ILE A 75 -22.21 -11.29 22.55
C ILE A 75 -23.23 -10.70 23.54
N PHE A 76 -23.31 -9.37 23.63
CA PHE A 76 -24.17 -8.72 24.64
C PHE A 76 -25.64 -8.62 24.23
N ASN A 77 -25.95 -8.46 22.93
CA ASN A 77 -27.34 -8.35 22.48
C ASN A 77 -27.96 -9.68 22.04
N GLY A 78 -27.21 -10.79 22.10
CA GLY A 78 -27.67 -12.13 21.74
C GLY A 78 -28.26 -12.19 20.34
N THR A 79 -27.48 -12.53 19.32
CA THR A 79 -27.96 -12.57 17.92
C THR A 79 -29.14 -13.53 17.72
N PRO A 80 -30.39 -13.06 17.53
CA PRO A 80 -31.54 -13.93 17.29
C PRO A 80 -31.60 -14.42 15.83
N GLY A 81 -30.62 -14.01 15.00
CA GLY A 81 -30.69 -14.09 13.53
C GLY A 81 -30.07 -15.33 12.89
N THR A 82 -29.60 -16.30 13.68
CA THR A 82 -29.15 -17.60 13.14
C THR A 82 -30.09 -18.75 13.49
N ASP A 83 -31.11 -18.49 14.30
CA ASP A 83 -32.22 -19.41 14.46
C ASP A 83 -33.09 -19.39 13.20
N VAL A 84 -33.46 -20.58 12.73
CA VAL A 84 -34.45 -20.72 11.67
C VAL A 84 -35.73 -20.04 12.16
N GLN A 85 -36.23 -19.04 11.43
CA GLN A 85 -37.46 -18.39 11.85
C GLN A 85 -38.58 -19.44 11.85
N PRO A 86 -39.46 -19.47 12.87
CA PRO A 86 -40.60 -20.36 12.87
C PRO A 86 -41.42 -20.15 11.58
N GLY A 87 -41.50 -21.19 10.74
CA GLY A 87 -42.19 -21.14 9.44
C GLY A 87 -41.31 -20.91 8.21
N THR A 88 -39.99 -20.77 8.34
CA THR A 88 -39.09 -20.75 7.16
C THR A 88 -39.00 -22.15 6.55
N PRO A 89 -39.18 -22.31 5.22
CA PRO A 89 -39.01 -23.59 4.56
C PRO A 89 -37.58 -24.13 4.76
N VAL A 90 -37.46 -25.33 5.32
CA VAL A 90 -36.21 -26.08 5.36
C VAL A 90 -36.16 -27.03 4.17
N ALA A 91 -34.97 -27.22 3.58
CA ALA A 91 -34.81 -28.15 2.49
C ALA A 91 -35.17 -29.56 2.96
N VAL A 92 -36.14 -30.19 2.29
CA VAL A 92 -36.46 -31.60 2.45
C VAL A 92 -35.54 -32.40 1.53
N VAL A 93 -34.87 -33.40 2.08
CA VAL A 93 -34.14 -34.39 1.26
C VAL A 93 -35.16 -35.29 0.61
N GLU A 94 -35.33 -35.16 -0.71
CA GLU A 94 -36.13 -36.11 -1.47
C GLU A 94 -35.36 -37.43 -1.59
N THR A 95 -35.92 -38.52 -1.03
CA THR A 95 -35.38 -39.86 -1.26
C THR A 95 -35.79 -40.27 -2.67
N PRO A 96 -34.84 -40.59 -3.58
CA PRO A 96 -35.20 -40.99 -4.94
C PRO A 96 -36.05 -42.27 -4.88
N ALA A 97 -37.19 -42.25 -5.56
CA ALA A 97 -38.05 -43.41 -5.69
C ALA A 97 -37.32 -44.48 -6.54
N ASN A 98 -37.10 -45.65 -5.95
CA ASN A 98 -36.69 -46.85 -6.68
C ASN A 98 -37.84 -47.40 -7.52
#